data_AF-A0A9D6R143-F1
#
_entry.id   AF-A0A9D6R143-F1
#
_cell.length_a   1.000
_cell.length_b   1.000
_cell.length_c   1.000
_cell.angle_alpha   90.00
_cell.angle_beta   90.00
_cell.angle_gamma   90.00
#
_symmetry.space_group_name_H-M   'P 1'
#
loop_
_entity.id
_entity.type
_entity.pdbx_description
1 polymer ?
#
loop_
_entity_poly.entity_id
_entity_poly.type
_entity_poly.pdbx_seq_one_letter_code
_entity_poly.pdbx_strand_id
1 'polypeptide(L)'
;MARRSKTPAVRRGIQMAEVSCGMPSLMMGRSLENVAKGVDCQMIRQPLGVCAGITPFNFPAMVPMWMYPFAIACGNSFILKPSEKVPLTPTRAAELLEEAGLPAGVFNLVHGDKEAVDA
;
A
#
# COMPACT_ATOMS: atom_id res chain seq x y z
N MET A 1 -11.72 2.41 -32.62
CA MET A 1 -11.73 2.26 -31.14
C MET A 1 -10.27 2.20 -30.67
N ALA A 2 -9.69 3.34 -30.27
CA ALA A 2 -8.27 3.44 -29.99
C ALA A 2 -7.89 2.66 -28.72
N ARG A 3 -7.01 1.66 -28.84
CA ARG A 3 -6.27 1.06 -27.72
C ARG A 3 -5.40 2.15 -27.09
N ARG A 4 -5.93 2.98 -26.19
CA ARG A 4 -5.09 3.79 -25.30
C ARG A 4 -4.28 2.80 -24.45
N SER A 5 -2.96 2.78 -24.65
CA SER A 5 -2.09 1.90 -23.87
C SER A 5 -2.26 2.24 -22.39
N LYS A 6 -2.58 1.25 -21.55
CA LYS A 6 -2.63 1.43 -20.09
C LYS A 6 -1.23 1.49 -19.46
N THR A 7 -0.18 1.43 -20.27
CA THR A 7 1.23 1.53 -19.91
C THR A 7 1.55 2.74 -19.01
N PRO A 8 0.96 3.94 -19.21
CA PRO A 8 1.21 5.07 -18.31
C PRO A 8 0.72 4.83 -16.89
N ALA A 9 -0.44 4.17 -16.71
CA ALA A 9 -0.98 3.89 -15.37
C ALA A 9 -0.12 2.89 -14.60
N VAL A 10 0.41 1.87 -15.28
CA VAL A 10 1.36 0.92 -14.69
C VAL A 10 2.66 1.62 -14.31
N ARG A 11 3.21 2.45 -15.20
CA ARG A 11 4.44 3.22 -14.92
C ARG A 11 4.27 4.17 -13.72
N ARG A 12 3.11 4.82 -13.60
CA ARG A 12 2.77 5.64 -12.43
C ARG A 12 2.64 4.81 -11.16
N GLY A 13 2.13 3.58 -11.25
CA GLY A 13 2.11 2.64 -10.14
C GLY A 13 3.52 2.22 -9.69
N ILE A 14 4.42 1.93 -10.64
CA ILE A 14 5.83 1.60 -10.35
C ILE A 14 6.52 2.74 -9.59
N GLN A 15 6.29 3.99 -9.99
CA GLN A 15 6.83 5.16 -9.26
C GLN A 15 6.42 5.20 -7.78
N MET A 16 5.25 4.66 -7.45
CA MET A 16 4.75 4.62 -6.07
C MET A 16 5.46 3.54 -5.27
N ALA A 17 5.73 2.39 -5.89
CA ALA A 17 6.61 1.37 -5.31
C ALA A 17 8.03 1.92 -5.09
N GLU A 18 8.61 2.62 -6.08
CA GLU A 18 9.93 3.26 -5.97
C GLU A 18 10.00 4.24 -4.79
N VAL A 19 9.00 5.11 -4.63
CA VAL A 19 8.94 6.05 -3.50
C VAL A 19 8.77 5.31 -2.17
N SER A 20 7.99 4.23 -2.13
CA SER A 20 7.80 3.43 -0.91
C SER A 20 9.08 2.75 -0.43
N CYS A 21 10.05 2.46 -1.31
CA CYS A 21 11.36 1.97 -0.91
C CYS A 21 12.14 2.97 -0.03
N GLY A 22 11.80 4.26 -0.08
CA GLY A 22 12.36 5.31 0.79
C GLY A 22 11.73 5.39 2.19
N MET A 23 10.80 4.49 2.53
CA MET A 23 10.03 4.57 3.78
C MET A 23 10.87 4.60 5.07
N PRO A 24 12.02 3.90 5.19
CA PRO A 24 12.86 3.99 6.39
C PRO A 24 13.23 5.43 6.75
N SER A 25 13.62 6.23 5.75
CA SER A 25 13.96 7.64 5.92
C SER A 25 12.72 8.49 6.20
N LEU A 26 11.60 8.20 5.52
CA LEU A 26 10.34 8.94 5.70
C LEU A 26 9.69 8.69 7.08
N MET A 27 9.95 7.52 7.68
CA MET A 27 9.42 7.14 8.99
C MET A 27 10.24 7.66 10.16
N MET A 28 11.46 8.18 9.93
CA MET A 28 12.36 8.68 10.97
C MET A 28 11.65 9.63 11.95
N GLY A 29 11.71 9.27 13.23
CA GLY A 29 11.17 10.03 14.33
C GLY A 29 11.92 11.32 14.62
N ARG A 30 11.64 11.93 15.77
CA ARG A 30 12.39 13.08 16.28
C ARG A 30 12.84 12.78 17.70
N SER A 31 14.06 13.21 18.03
CA SER A 31 14.60 13.15 19.38
C SER A 31 14.94 14.56 19.84
N LEU A 32 14.60 14.89 21.08
CA LEU A 32 14.99 16.11 21.77
C LEU A 32 15.72 15.71 23.04
N GLU A 33 16.99 16.08 23.13
CA GLU A 33 17.81 15.85 24.32
C GLU A 33 17.57 16.96 25.35
N ASN A 34 17.58 16.60 26.63
CA ASN A 34 17.49 17.53 27.76
C ASN A 34 16.29 18.50 27.70
N VAL A 35 15.09 17.99 27.39
CA VAL A 35 13.84 18.78 27.51
C VAL A 35 13.62 19.23 28.95
N ALA A 36 14.07 18.42 29.91
CA ALA A 36 14.31 18.81 31.30
C ALA A 36 15.62 18.16 31.79
N LYS A 37 16.07 18.51 33.00
CA LYS A 37 17.33 17.99 33.57
C LYS A 37 17.31 16.46 33.62
N GLY A 38 18.13 15.82 32.77
CA GLY A 38 18.22 14.36 32.67
C GLY A 38 17.01 13.69 32.01
N VAL A 39 16.21 14.43 31.24
CA VAL A 39 15.02 13.90 30.54
C VAL A 39 15.12 14.17 29.06
N ASP A 40 15.16 13.09 28.28
CA ASP A 40 15.08 13.11 26.83
C ASP A 40 13.67 12.77 26.36
N CYS A 41 13.29 13.27 25.19
CA CYS A 41 11.99 13.01 24.57
C CYS A 41 12.18 12.47 23.16
N GLN A 42 11.53 11.34 22.85
CA GLN A 42 11.55 10.74 21.53
C GLN A 42 10.14 10.56 20.99
N MET A 43 9.96 10.90 19.72
CA MET A 43 8.76 10.63 18.95
C MET A 43 9.10 9.62 17.86
N ILE A 44 8.39 8.50 17.85
CA ILE A 44 8.55 7.42 16.85
C ILE A 44 7.23 7.21 16.11
N ARG A 45 7.31 6.82 14.84
CA ARG A 45 6.14 6.39 14.06
C ARG A 45 6.04 4.87 14.14
N GLN A 46 4.85 4.38 14.48
CA GLN A 46 4.55 2.96 14.61
C GLN A 46 3.46 2.58 13.60
N PRO A 47 3.45 1.33 13.09
CA PRO A 47 2.35 0.83 12.28
C PRO A 47 1.06 0.78 13.09
N LEU A 48 -0.07 0.88 12.40
CA LEU A 48 -1.41 0.78 12.99
C LEU A 48 -1.91 -0.67 13.06
N GLY A 49 -1.43 -1.55 12.18
CA GLY A 49 -1.81 -2.96 12.15
C GLY A 49 -2.36 -3.38 10.79
N VAL A 50 -3.67 -3.64 10.70
CA VAL A 50 -4.35 -4.01 9.44
C VAL A 50 -4.96 -2.76 8.80
N CYS A 51 -4.61 -2.51 7.54
CA CYS A 51 -5.21 -1.45 6.73
C CYS A 51 -6.06 -2.04 5.61
N ALA A 52 -7.14 -1.37 5.23
CA ALA A 52 -7.99 -1.78 4.12
C ALA A 52 -8.02 -0.71 3.01
N GLY A 53 -8.07 -1.15 1.76
CA GLY A 53 -8.19 -0.27 0.61
C GLY A 53 -9.27 -0.72 -0.35
N ILE A 54 -10.18 0.19 -0.70
CA ILE A 54 -11.26 -0.05 -1.67
C ILE A 54 -10.97 0.78 -2.91
N THR A 55 -10.91 0.17 -4.09
CA THR A 55 -10.44 0.85 -5.30
C THR A 55 -11.41 0.81 -6.48
N PRO A 56 -11.53 1.91 -7.25
CA PRO A 56 -12.46 2.03 -8.37
C PRO A 56 -11.96 1.32 -9.65
N PHE A 57 -12.83 1.20 -10.65
CA PHE A 57 -12.54 0.46 -11.89
C PHE A 57 -11.64 1.19 -12.89
N ASN A 58 -11.51 2.51 -12.80
CA ASN A 58 -10.87 3.35 -13.82
C ASN A 58 -9.33 3.20 -13.85
N PHE A 59 -8.72 2.90 -12.70
CA PHE A 59 -7.26 2.78 -12.57
C PHE A 59 -6.83 1.58 -11.71
N PRO A 60 -7.04 0.34 -12.20
CA PRO A 60 -6.86 -0.87 -11.40
C PRO A 60 -5.41 -1.25 -11.08
N ALA A 61 -4.43 -0.59 -11.69
CA ALA A 61 -3.01 -0.71 -11.30
C ALA A 61 -2.59 0.46 -10.39
N MET A 62 -2.84 1.68 -10.85
CA MET A 62 -2.30 2.90 -10.23
C MET A 62 -2.92 3.19 -8.86
N VAL A 63 -4.25 3.13 -8.72
CA VAL A 63 -4.91 3.52 -7.46
C VAL A 63 -4.61 2.54 -6.32
N PRO A 64 -4.63 1.21 -6.51
CA PRO A 64 -4.14 0.29 -5.47
C PRO A 64 -2.70 0.57 -5.05
N MET A 65 -1.81 0.86 -6.01
CA MET A 65 -0.40 1.17 -5.74
C MET A 65 -0.18 2.51 -5.02
N TRP A 66 -1.20 3.36 -4.89
CA TRP A 66 -1.13 4.54 -4.01
C TRP A 66 -1.34 4.19 -2.54
N MET A 67 -1.81 2.98 -2.24
CA MET A 67 -2.23 2.58 -0.90
C MET A 67 -1.29 1.51 -0.33
N TYR A 68 -1.29 0.31 -0.92
CA TYR A 68 -0.66 -0.86 -0.30
C TYR A 68 0.88 -0.77 -0.20
N PRO A 69 1.65 -0.20 -1.16
CA PRO A 69 3.11 -0.16 -1.03
C PRO A 69 3.53 0.68 0.17
N PHE A 70 2.87 1.81 0.39
CA PHE A 70 3.13 2.69 1.54
C PHE A 70 2.71 2.03 2.85
N ALA A 71 1.51 1.46 2.90
CA ALA A 71 1.02 0.79 4.11
C ALA A 71 1.94 -0.35 4.54
N ILE A 72 2.35 -1.21 3.59
CA ILE A 72 3.27 -2.32 3.83
C ILE A 72 4.66 -1.82 4.24
N ALA A 73 5.21 -0.84 3.53
CA ALA A 73 6.53 -0.28 3.86
C ALA A 73 6.56 0.41 5.23
N CYS A 74 5.42 0.94 5.69
CA CYS A 74 5.25 1.45 7.05
C CYS A 74 5.11 0.35 8.13
N GLY A 75 5.09 -0.92 7.74
CA GLY A 75 4.97 -2.07 8.66
C GLY A 75 3.55 -2.56 8.90
N ASN A 76 2.56 -2.16 8.09
CA ASN A 76 1.19 -2.65 8.19
C ASN A 76 0.96 -3.87 7.30
N SER A 77 -0.03 -4.68 7.67
CA SER A 77 -0.68 -5.60 6.73
C SER A 77 -1.78 -4.86 5.97
N PHE A 78 -2.13 -5.35 4.77
CA PHE A 78 -3.06 -4.68 3.88
C PHE A 78 -4.09 -5.65 3.28
N ILE A 79 -5.35 -5.23 3.29
CA ILE A 79 -6.46 -5.90 2.60
C ILE A 79 -6.90 -5.00 1.45
N LEU A 80 -6.74 -5.47 0.22
CA LEU A 80 -7.21 -4.78 -0.97
C LEU A 80 -8.54 -5.38 -1.43
N LYS A 81 -9.57 -4.55 -1.52
CA LYS A 81 -10.82 -4.84 -2.22
C LYS A 81 -10.88 -4.03 -3.51
N PRO A 82 -10.56 -4.62 -4.68
CA PRO A 82 -10.66 -3.90 -5.94
C PRO A 82 -12.09 -3.89 -6.50
N SER A 83 -12.30 -3.09 -7.54
CA SER A 83 -13.54 -3.17 -8.31
C SER A 83 -13.64 -4.53 -9.03
N GLU A 84 -14.77 -5.19 -8.83
CA GLU A 84 -15.21 -6.43 -9.46
C GLU A 84 -15.26 -6.36 -11.00
N LYS A 85 -15.28 -5.14 -11.57
CA LYS A 85 -15.26 -4.92 -13.02
C LYS A 85 -13.88 -5.12 -13.64
N VAL A 86 -12.81 -5.04 -12.84
CA VAL A 86 -11.41 -5.09 -13.31
C VAL A 86 -10.50 -5.87 -12.35
N PRO A 87 -10.86 -7.13 -11.98
CA PRO A 87 -10.20 -7.87 -10.91
C PRO A 87 -8.80 -8.38 -11.29
N LEU A 88 -8.55 -8.61 -12.58
CA LEU A 88 -7.35 -9.30 -13.06
C LEU A 88 -6.03 -8.56 -12.76
N THR A 89 -6.05 -7.22 -12.83
CA THR A 89 -4.83 -6.42 -12.60
C THR A 89 -4.39 -6.45 -11.12
N PRO A 90 -5.29 -6.21 -10.14
CA PRO A 90 -5.00 -6.46 -8.72
C PRO A 90 -4.59 -7.90 -8.42
N THR A 91 -5.21 -8.91 -9.05
CA THR A 91 -4.81 -10.31 -8.88
C THR A 91 -3.37 -10.53 -9.33
N ARG A 92 -2.98 -10.04 -10.52
CA ARG A 92 -1.59 -10.17 -10.97
C ARG A 92 -0.62 -9.41 -10.06
N ALA A 93 -1.03 -8.28 -9.49
CA ALA A 93 -0.19 -7.57 -8.51
C ALA A 93 0.02 -8.38 -7.22
N ALA A 94 -0.99 -9.12 -6.76
CA ALA A 94 -0.89 -10.02 -5.60
C ALA A 94 0.14 -11.14 -5.86
N GLU A 95 0.05 -11.80 -7.02
CA GLU A 95 1.00 -12.84 -7.44
C GLU A 95 2.43 -12.29 -7.51
N LEU A 96 2.61 -11.08 -8.07
CA LEU A 96 3.93 -10.44 -8.16
C LEU A 96 4.51 -10.08 -6.79
N LEU A 97 3.68 -9.74 -5.80
CA LEU A 97 4.14 -9.49 -4.43
C LEU A 97 4.61 -10.77 -3.75
N GLU A 98 3.91 -11.89 -3.99
CA GLU A 98 4.32 -13.21 -3.54
C GLU A 98 5.64 -13.64 -4.20
N GLU A 99 5.75 -13.49 -5.53
CA GLU A 99 6.99 -13.73 -6.29
C GLU A 99 8.16 -12.85 -5.79
N ALA A 100 7.87 -11.63 -5.32
CA ALA A 100 8.86 -10.72 -4.74
C ALA A 100 9.29 -11.08 -3.31
N GLY A 101 8.68 -12.11 -2.69
CA GLY A 101 9.03 -12.59 -1.36
C GLY A 101 8.31 -11.87 -0.21
N LEU A 102 7.16 -11.23 -0.47
CA LEU A 102 6.35 -10.66 0.60
C LEU A 102 5.83 -11.78 1.52
N PRO A 103 5.96 -11.67 2.86
CA PRO A 103 5.48 -12.69 3.77
C PRO A 103 3.97 -12.94 3.62
N ALA A 104 3.56 -14.21 3.73
CA ALA A 104 2.16 -14.61 3.63
C ALA A 104 1.29 -13.84 4.65
N GLY A 105 0.13 -13.37 4.19
CA GLY A 105 -0.83 -12.62 4.99
C GLY A 105 -0.53 -11.12 5.15
N VAL A 106 0.63 -10.62 4.71
CA VAL A 106 0.91 -9.16 4.73
C VAL A 106 0.09 -8.42 3.68
N PHE A 107 -0.13 -9.03 2.52
CA PHE A 107 -1.06 -8.52 1.50
C PHE A 107 -2.16 -9.55 1.23
N ASN A 108 -3.41 -9.11 1.32
CA ASN A 108 -4.58 -9.94 1.12
C ASN A 108 -5.46 -9.28 0.05
N LEU A 109 -5.93 -10.06 -0.91
CA LEU A 109 -6.82 -9.60 -1.96
C LEU A 109 -8.21 -10.22 -1.76
N VAL A 110 -9.21 -9.39 -1.50
CA VAL A 110 -10.60 -9.82 -1.32
C VAL A 110 -11.43 -9.27 -2.47
N HIS A 111 -11.93 -10.15 -3.33
CA HIS A 111 -12.90 -9.76 -4.35
C HIS A 111 -14.31 -9.79 -3.76
N GLY A 112 -15.18 -8.92 -4.25
CA GLY A 112 -16.58 -8.85 -3.81
C GLY A 112 -17.25 -7.61 -4.37
N ASP A 113 -18.44 -7.28 -3.88
CA ASP A 113 -19.20 -6.09 -4.26
C ASP A 113 -19.40 -5.18 -3.04
N LYS A 114 -20.64 -4.76 -2.74
CA LYS A 114 -20.99 -3.98 -1.56
C LYS A 114 -20.93 -4.82 -0.29
N GLU A 115 -21.33 -6.09 -0.33
CA GLU A 115 -21.37 -6.92 0.88
C GLU A 115 -19.97 -7.11 1.47
N ALA A 116 -18.96 -7.26 0.62
CA ALA A 116 -17.56 -7.35 1.04
C ALA A 116 -16.98 -6.03 1.60
N VAL A 117 -17.65 -4.89 1.38
CA VAL A 117 -17.27 -3.58 1.95
C VAL A 117 -17.98 -3.32 3.27
N ASP A 118 -19.23 -3.80 3.40
CA ASP A 118 -20.08 -3.57 4.58
C ASP A 118 -19.86 -4.60 5.70
N ALA A 119 -19.16 -5.71 5.41
CA ALA A 119 -18.79 -6.76 6.37
C ALA A 119 -17.68 -6.33 7.33
#